data_AF-A0A7J6D811-F1
#
_entry.id   AF-A0A7J6D811-F1
#
_cell.length_a   1.000
_cell.length_b   1.000
_cell.length_c   1.000
_cell.angle_alpha   90.00
_cell.angle_beta   90.00
_cell.angle_gamma   90.00
#
_symmetry.space_group_name_H-M   'P 1'
#
loop_
_entity.id
_entity.type
_entity.pdbx_description
1 polymer ?
#
loop_
_entity_poly.entity_id
_entity_poly.type
_entity_poly.pdbx_seq_one_letter_code
_entity_poly.pdbx_strand_id
1 'polypeptide(L)'
;MNFSRSADLVKVRKVPPSPFRALFKQQCDRTHLTFLTLTRSADLEKFIRLQSSTSTLKMSSPTTVQIVGGTGGFPFSFTGQKNGASLEKIGVWEGEWQVKAVKLWLSDGRSETFGNPDGPYQEYVFKLGECFTSLSLWDNGERKRLGGIKFKTNQGGNFFAKMTKNSLPTEIPMDVGSGYCLGVVGNAGADIDRMGFLFLSAVQSAVLTNVNYPTIHQLIPKVTMEEIKSVTYRNNSSAKQQQTIESSKKVTNKSSWSMSKSFTATFSMDVKAGIPGILEVSTGFSVSIGSESTYGLELTDERTETLSTTVDVPPKKKVDVDINIGRATFDLPYTGTVKITCKNGSVLEYETNGQYKGVTYTDIKVDTKESDL
;
A
#
# COMPACT_ATOMS: atom_id res chain seq x y z
N MET A 1 52.14 28.29 3.34
CA MET A 1 52.22 29.74 3.57
C MET A 1 51.40 30.42 2.49
N ASN A 2 50.54 31.39 2.69
CA ASN A 2 49.78 31.89 3.82
C ASN A 2 48.69 32.78 3.18
N PHE A 3 47.52 32.80 3.79
CA PHE A 3 46.46 33.79 3.54
C PHE A 3 46.97 35.23 3.71
N SER A 4 46.40 36.20 2.97
CA SER A 4 45.71 37.37 3.56
C SER A 4 45.31 38.45 2.53
N ARG A 5 43.99 38.68 2.47
CA ARG A 5 43.23 39.95 2.43
C ARG A 5 43.78 41.18 1.70
N SER A 6 42.94 41.75 0.83
CA SER A 6 42.53 43.16 0.98
C SER A 6 41.01 43.28 0.92
N ALA A 7 40.48 44.20 1.72
CA ALA A 7 39.08 44.56 1.84
C ALA A 7 38.76 45.72 0.90
N ASP A 8 37.51 45.81 0.44
CA ASP A 8 36.91 47.11 0.11
C ASP A 8 35.41 47.14 0.38
N LEU A 9 35.01 48.28 0.94
CA LEU A 9 33.69 48.64 1.44
C LEU A 9 32.66 48.86 0.32
N VAL A 10 31.42 48.40 0.52
CA VAL A 10 30.24 49.04 -0.10
C VAL A 10 29.09 49.20 0.89
N LYS A 11 28.56 50.44 0.88
CA LYS A 11 27.46 51.05 1.63
C LYS A 11 26.20 50.19 1.82
N VAL A 12 25.70 50.21 3.06
CA VAL A 12 24.35 49.78 3.48
C VAL A 12 23.31 50.83 3.04
N ARG A 13 22.31 50.42 2.25
CA ARG A 13 21.05 51.15 2.04
C ARG A 13 19.93 50.43 2.79
N LYS A 14 19.24 51.15 3.69
CA LYS A 14 17.98 50.75 4.33
C LYS A 14 16.84 50.88 3.33
N VAL A 15 16.00 49.85 3.23
CA VAL A 15 14.71 49.84 2.51
C VAL A 15 13.66 49.22 3.45
N PRO A 16 12.45 49.78 3.56
CA PRO A 16 11.49 49.51 4.65
C PRO A 16 10.63 48.25 4.42
N PRO A 17 10.02 47.67 5.47
CA PRO A 17 9.13 46.52 5.34
C PRO A 17 7.68 46.93 4.99
N SER A 18 7.05 46.16 4.11
CA SER A 18 5.61 46.16 3.80
C SER A 18 5.13 44.69 3.62
N PRO A 19 3.82 44.39 3.53
CA PRO A 19 2.92 44.34 4.68
C PRO A 19 2.08 43.04 4.68
N PHE A 20 2.34 42.10 5.58
CA PHE A 20 1.44 40.94 5.81
C PHE A 20 1.47 40.54 7.29
N ARG A 21 0.98 41.43 8.15
CA ARG A 21 0.67 41.14 9.57
C ARG A 21 -0.32 42.17 10.10
N ALA A 22 -1.54 42.13 9.57
CA ALA A 22 -2.65 42.93 10.07
C ALA A 22 -3.96 42.16 9.86
N LEU A 23 -4.27 41.28 10.81
CA LEU A 23 -5.62 40.71 11.02
C LEU A 23 -5.66 39.97 12.37
N PHE A 24 -5.22 40.62 13.45
CA PHE A 24 -5.45 40.16 14.83
C PHE A 24 -5.20 41.32 15.80
N LYS A 25 -6.06 42.33 15.78
CA LYS A 25 -6.25 43.28 16.90
C LYS A 25 -7.36 44.28 16.58
N GLN A 26 -8.61 43.90 16.78
CA GLN A 26 -9.68 44.86 17.06
C GLN A 26 -10.90 44.17 17.68
N GLN A 27 -10.88 43.91 19.00
CA GLN A 27 -12.06 44.11 19.85
C GLN A 27 -11.68 43.96 21.33
N CYS A 28 -11.23 45.05 21.91
CA CYS A 28 -11.24 45.27 23.35
C CYS A 28 -11.37 46.77 23.52
N ASP A 29 -12.58 47.25 23.80
CA ASP A 29 -12.74 48.37 24.72
C ASP A 29 -14.20 48.59 25.11
N ARG A 30 -14.33 49.03 26.38
CA ARG A 30 -15.48 49.64 27.06
C ARG A 30 -16.53 48.72 27.68
N THR A 31 -16.17 48.27 28.87
CA THR A 31 -17.01 48.29 30.06
C THR A 31 -17.74 49.63 30.23
N HIS A 32 -19.08 49.59 30.23
CA HIS A 32 -19.91 50.53 30.98
C HIS A 32 -20.99 49.73 31.69
N LEU A 33 -20.94 49.81 33.02
CA LEU A 33 -21.87 49.19 33.95
C LEU A 33 -23.21 49.94 33.86
N THR A 34 -24.29 49.24 33.52
CA THR A 34 -25.65 49.68 33.84
C THR A 34 -26.37 48.50 34.48
N PHE A 35 -26.69 48.66 35.77
CA PHE A 35 -27.49 47.73 36.55
C PHE A 35 -28.90 47.59 35.95
N LEU A 36 -29.27 46.38 35.58
CA LEU A 36 -30.66 45.95 35.44
C LEU A 36 -30.78 44.58 36.08
N THR A 37 -31.34 44.59 37.29
CA THR A 37 -31.68 43.42 38.09
C THR A 37 -32.91 42.70 37.53
N LEU A 38 -32.88 41.36 37.67
CA LEU A 38 -33.99 40.37 37.61
C LEU A 38 -34.46 40.01 36.19
N THR A 39 -34.40 38.77 35.71
CA THR A 39 -34.77 37.49 36.35
C THR A 39 -34.29 36.29 35.50
N ARG A 40 -34.19 35.13 36.16
CA ARG A 40 -34.13 33.73 35.64
C ARG A 40 -32.76 33.08 35.37
N SER A 41 -32.33 32.42 36.44
CA SER A 41 -31.46 31.23 36.61
C SER A 41 -31.54 30.10 35.56
N ALA A 42 -32.33 30.19 34.49
CA ALA A 42 -32.54 29.10 33.53
C ALA A 42 -31.61 29.17 32.30
N ASP A 43 -31.12 30.36 31.95
CA ASP A 43 -30.29 30.52 30.74
C ASP A 43 -28.79 30.35 30.99
N LEU A 44 -28.31 30.53 32.24
CA LEU A 44 -26.91 30.25 32.58
C LEU A 44 -26.62 28.73 32.63
N GLU A 45 -27.58 27.93 33.11
CA GLU A 45 -27.47 26.45 33.04
C GLU A 45 -27.55 25.93 31.60
N LYS A 46 -28.34 26.58 30.72
CA LYS A 46 -28.37 26.24 29.29
C LYS A 46 -27.07 26.62 28.60
N PHE A 47 -26.46 27.76 28.93
CA PHE A 47 -25.18 28.18 28.36
C PHE A 47 -24.01 27.29 28.82
N ILE A 48 -24.03 26.84 30.08
CA ILE A 48 -23.06 25.86 30.59
C ILE A 48 -23.31 24.46 29.99
N ARG A 49 -24.56 24.03 29.81
CA ARG A 49 -24.89 22.76 29.12
C ARG A 49 -24.57 22.76 27.62
N LEU A 50 -24.57 23.94 26.96
CA LEU A 50 -24.19 24.08 25.55
C LEU A 50 -22.67 24.10 25.33
N GLN A 51 -21.86 24.26 26.39
CA GLN A 51 -20.40 24.11 26.34
C GLN A 51 -19.88 22.83 26.99
N SER A 52 -20.74 22.02 27.62
CA SER A 52 -20.36 20.71 28.18
C SER A 52 -20.62 19.52 27.24
N SER A 53 -21.01 19.76 25.98
CA SER A 53 -20.87 18.73 24.94
C SER A 53 -19.42 18.77 24.42
N THR A 54 -18.48 18.42 25.27
CA THR A 54 -17.28 17.74 24.79
C THR A 54 -17.78 16.44 24.18
N SER A 55 -18.15 16.48 22.89
CA SER A 55 -17.90 15.36 22.02
C SER A 55 -16.41 15.06 22.22
N THR A 56 -16.11 14.06 23.05
CA THR A 56 -14.85 13.35 22.95
C THR A 56 -14.72 13.04 21.47
N LEU A 57 -13.87 13.78 20.76
CA LEU A 57 -13.47 13.46 19.41
C LEU A 57 -13.01 12.02 19.50
N LYS A 58 -13.88 11.09 19.06
CA LYS A 58 -13.56 9.67 19.04
C LYS A 58 -12.49 9.57 17.98
N MET A 59 -11.23 9.70 18.39
CA MET A 59 -10.08 9.63 17.50
C MET A 59 -10.20 8.29 16.78
N SER A 60 -10.53 8.35 15.50
CA SER A 60 -10.65 7.15 14.68
C SER A 60 -9.26 6.57 14.53
N SER A 61 -9.14 5.29 14.88
CA SER A 61 -7.89 4.53 14.75
C SER A 61 -8.03 3.58 13.57
N PRO A 62 -6.95 3.36 12.78
CA PRO A 62 -6.97 2.39 11.70
C PRO A 62 -6.97 0.95 12.21
N THR A 63 -6.66 0.76 13.49
CA THR A 63 -6.69 -0.55 14.14
C THR A 63 -7.62 -0.55 15.35
N THR A 64 -8.29 -1.67 15.59
CA THR A 64 -9.07 -1.93 16.78
C THR A 64 -8.44 -3.05 17.59
N VAL A 65 -8.42 -2.88 18.92
CA VAL A 65 -7.94 -3.89 19.85
C VAL A 65 -8.64 -3.74 21.18
N GLN A 66 -9.05 -4.86 21.75
CA GLN A 66 -9.53 -4.96 23.11
C GLN A 66 -8.79 -6.11 23.79
N ILE A 67 -8.20 -5.80 24.95
CA ILE A 67 -7.33 -6.71 25.70
C ILE A 67 -8.12 -7.27 26.89
N VAL A 68 -8.05 -8.59 27.09
CA VAL A 68 -8.75 -9.29 28.18
C VAL A 68 -7.75 -10.06 29.03
N GLY A 69 -7.91 -9.99 30.36
CA GLY A 69 -7.10 -10.69 31.35
C GLY A 69 -6.76 -9.82 32.56
N GLY A 70 -5.68 -10.15 33.26
CA GLY A 70 -5.19 -9.43 34.44
C GLY A 70 -4.12 -8.38 34.15
N THR A 71 -3.54 -7.82 35.22
CA THR A 71 -2.57 -6.71 35.16
C THR A 71 -1.11 -7.14 35.33
N GLY A 72 -0.86 -8.43 35.54
CA GLY A 72 0.48 -8.99 35.71
C GLY A 72 1.27 -9.13 34.41
N GLY A 73 2.41 -9.81 34.49
CA GLY A 73 3.28 -10.12 33.34
C GLY A 73 3.98 -8.91 32.75
N PHE A 74 4.85 -9.17 31.77
CA PHE A 74 5.56 -8.16 30.99
C PHE A 74 4.83 -7.89 29.68
N PRO A 75 4.76 -6.61 29.24
CA PRO A 75 4.06 -6.26 28.01
C PRO A 75 4.77 -6.85 26.80
N PHE A 76 3.98 -7.31 25.83
CA PHE A 76 4.44 -7.72 24.51
C PHE A 76 3.54 -7.13 23.40
N SER A 77 4.13 -6.91 22.23
CA SER A 77 3.43 -6.49 21.02
C SER A 77 4.04 -7.20 19.82
N PHE A 78 3.28 -8.12 19.23
CA PHE A 78 3.72 -8.93 18.10
C PHE A 78 2.76 -8.73 16.94
N THR A 79 3.04 -7.69 16.14
CA THR A 79 2.12 -7.24 15.09
C THR A 79 2.84 -6.90 13.79
N GLY A 80 2.10 -6.95 12.68
CA GLY A 80 2.48 -6.46 11.36
C GLY A 80 2.01 -5.03 11.07
N GLN A 81 1.72 -4.23 12.09
CA GLN A 81 1.23 -2.86 11.89
C GLN A 81 2.19 -1.98 11.07
N LYS A 82 3.50 -2.27 11.12
CA LYS A 82 4.55 -1.51 10.41
C LYS A 82 4.80 -1.97 8.97
N ASN A 83 4.24 -3.10 8.54
CA ASN A 83 4.55 -3.70 7.23
C ASN A 83 3.37 -4.45 6.58
N GLY A 84 2.18 -4.39 7.19
CA GLY A 84 0.98 -5.07 6.70
C GLY A 84 0.91 -6.58 6.94
N ALA A 85 1.88 -7.17 7.66
CA ALA A 85 1.87 -8.61 7.94
C ALA A 85 0.65 -9.00 8.79
N SER A 86 0.07 -10.15 8.48
CA SER A 86 -1.09 -10.70 9.18
C SER A 86 -0.73 -11.92 9.99
N LEU A 87 -1.56 -12.26 10.97
CA LEU A 87 -1.52 -13.54 11.66
C LEU A 87 -1.78 -14.69 10.67
N GLU A 88 -0.78 -15.53 10.47
CA GLU A 88 -0.82 -16.69 9.57
C GLU A 88 -1.10 -17.99 10.33
N LYS A 89 -0.64 -18.06 11.58
CA LYS A 89 -0.82 -19.23 12.43
C LYS A 89 -0.85 -18.85 13.90
N ILE A 90 -1.66 -19.56 14.67
CA ILE A 90 -1.71 -19.45 16.13
C ILE A 90 -1.71 -20.83 16.76
N GLY A 91 -0.82 -21.02 17.72
CA GLY A 91 -0.75 -22.16 18.62
C GLY A 91 -1.06 -21.71 20.04
N VAL A 92 -1.86 -22.49 20.77
CA VAL A 92 -2.29 -22.16 22.13
C VAL A 92 -2.09 -23.37 23.02
N TRP A 93 -1.42 -23.15 24.15
CA TRP A 93 -1.34 -24.12 25.24
C TRP A 93 -2.39 -23.82 26.31
N GLU A 94 -3.07 -24.84 26.77
CA GLU A 94 -4.15 -24.75 27.76
C GLU A 94 -3.65 -25.14 29.15
N GLY A 95 -3.87 -24.27 30.13
CA GLY A 95 -3.64 -24.55 31.55
C GLY A 95 -4.93 -24.93 32.27
N GLU A 96 -4.81 -25.35 33.53
CA GLU A 96 -5.98 -25.67 34.36
C GLU A 96 -6.92 -24.48 34.54
N TRP A 97 -6.36 -23.29 34.74
CA TRP A 97 -7.11 -22.07 35.10
C TRP A 97 -6.75 -20.87 34.22
N GLN A 98 -6.03 -21.09 33.10
CA GLN A 98 -5.55 -20.03 32.22
C GLN A 98 -5.24 -20.54 30.81
N VAL A 99 -5.07 -19.60 29.87
CA VAL A 99 -4.25 -19.82 28.67
C VAL A 99 -2.78 -19.78 29.09
N LYS A 100 -2.08 -20.89 28.87
CA LYS A 100 -0.74 -21.13 29.40
C LYS A 100 0.35 -20.46 28.57
N ALA A 101 0.28 -20.62 27.26
CA ALA A 101 1.18 -19.96 26.33
C ALA A 101 0.51 -19.79 24.97
N VAL A 102 1.04 -18.88 24.16
CA VAL A 102 0.68 -18.75 22.76
C VAL A 102 1.93 -18.69 21.91
N LYS A 103 1.90 -19.34 20.74
CA LYS A 103 2.90 -19.20 19.69
C LYS A 103 2.23 -18.65 18.44
N LEU A 104 2.87 -17.67 17.83
CA LEU A 104 2.27 -16.90 16.74
C LEU A 104 3.24 -16.89 15.57
N TRP A 105 2.69 -16.91 14.37
CA TRP A 105 3.43 -16.73 13.13
C TRP A 105 2.74 -15.65 12.31
N LEU A 106 3.52 -14.70 11.81
CA LEU A 106 3.05 -13.66 10.90
C LEU A 106 3.45 -13.99 9.46
N SER A 107 2.70 -13.45 8.49
CA SER A 107 2.93 -13.69 7.06
C SER A 107 4.25 -13.14 6.51
N ASP A 108 5.02 -12.41 7.31
CA ASP A 108 6.39 -11.98 7.00
C ASP A 108 7.47 -12.95 7.49
N GLY A 109 7.06 -14.13 8.00
CA GLY A 109 7.94 -15.19 8.48
C GLY A 109 8.38 -15.04 9.94
N ARG A 110 8.03 -13.94 10.63
CA ARG A 110 8.31 -13.80 12.06
C ARG A 110 7.49 -14.81 12.85
N SER A 111 8.08 -15.36 13.91
CA SER A 111 7.37 -16.18 14.88
C SER A 111 7.90 -15.98 16.29
N GLU A 112 7.01 -16.01 17.28
CA GLU A 112 7.36 -15.78 18.68
C GLU A 112 6.43 -16.57 19.62
N THR A 113 6.91 -16.88 20.82
CA THR A 113 6.15 -17.57 21.87
C THR A 113 6.09 -16.73 23.13
N PHE A 114 4.90 -16.58 23.69
CA PHE A 114 4.64 -15.85 24.93
C PHE A 114 4.04 -16.81 25.97
N GLY A 115 4.40 -16.64 27.25
CA GLY A 115 4.11 -17.62 28.29
C GLY A 115 5.09 -18.79 28.30
N ASN A 116 4.92 -19.72 29.23
CA ASN A 116 5.73 -20.94 29.31
C ASN A 116 4.91 -22.15 28.82
N PRO A 117 5.19 -22.69 27.62
CA PRO A 117 4.44 -23.82 27.07
C PRO A 117 4.41 -25.02 28.01
N ASP A 118 3.20 -25.48 28.32
CA ASP A 118 2.95 -26.68 29.11
C ASP A 118 1.50 -27.14 28.90
N GLY A 119 1.24 -28.44 28.96
CA GLY A 119 -0.10 -29.01 28.79
C GLY A 119 -0.61 -29.15 27.34
N PRO A 120 -1.93 -29.35 27.16
CA PRO A 120 -2.56 -29.54 25.85
C PRO A 120 -2.30 -28.40 24.87
N TYR A 121 -2.07 -28.74 23.60
CA TYR A 121 -1.79 -27.79 22.53
C TYR A 121 -2.86 -27.87 21.44
N GLN A 122 -3.37 -26.71 21.03
CA GLN A 122 -4.22 -26.56 19.86
C GLN A 122 -3.59 -25.57 18.88
N GLU A 123 -3.76 -25.79 17.58
CA GLU A 123 -3.25 -24.91 16.54
C GLU A 123 -4.32 -24.59 15.51
N TYR A 124 -4.25 -23.38 14.95
CA TYR A 124 -5.03 -22.96 13.80
C TYR A 124 -4.12 -22.31 12.75
N VAL A 125 -4.23 -22.77 11.50
CA VAL A 125 -3.50 -22.23 10.35
C VAL A 125 -4.50 -21.52 9.45
N PHE A 126 -4.26 -20.23 9.20
CA PHE A 126 -5.11 -19.43 8.31
C PHE A 126 -4.75 -19.71 6.85
N LYS A 127 -5.76 -19.96 6.02
CA LYS A 127 -5.63 -20.01 4.57
C LYS A 127 -5.43 -18.61 4.01
N LEU A 128 -4.92 -18.51 2.78
CA LEU A 128 -4.85 -17.23 2.07
C LEU A 128 -6.25 -16.60 1.94
N GLY A 129 -6.35 -15.32 2.27
CA GLY A 129 -7.62 -14.58 2.29
C GLY A 129 -8.58 -14.95 3.43
N GLU A 130 -8.19 -15.84 4.33
CA GLU A 130 -9.01 -16.22 5.48
C GLU A 130 -8.94 -15.12 6.56
N CYS A 131 -10.11 -14.60 6.94
CA CYS A 131 -10.27 -13.50 7.88
C CYS A 131 -11.22 -13.88 9.00
N PHE A 132 -11.07 -13.25 10.16
CA PHE A 132 -11.95 -13.44 11.30
C PHE A 132 -13.35 -12.88 10.99
N THR A 133 -14.39 -13.63 11.32
CA THR A 133 -15.79 -13.17 11.30
C THR A 133 -16.34 -12.91 12.69
N SER A 134 -15.76 -13.57 13.69
CA SER A 134 -16.05 -13.33 15.11
C SER A 134 -14.85 -13.72 15.95
N LEU A 135 -14.62 -12.98 17.02
CA LEU A 135 -13.68 -13.33 18.08
C LEU A 135 -14.36 -13.09 19.42
N SER A 136 -14.18 -14.02 20.34
CA SER A 136 -14.55 -13.88 21.74
C SER A 136 -13.37 -14.25 22.62
N LEU A 137 -13.16 -13.46 23.66
CA LEU A 137 -12.18 -13.75 24.70
C LEU A 137 -12.88 -13.89 26.05
N TRP A 138 -12.22 -14.59 26.96
CA TRP A 138 -12.65 -14.72 28.35
C TRP A 138 -11.46 -14.43 29.24
N ASP A 139 -11.70 -13.77 30.37
CA ASP A 139 -10.78 -13.85 31.50
C ASP A 139 -10.95 -15.20 32.22
N ASN A 140 -10.11 -15.47 33.22
CA ASN A 140 -10.12 -16.73 33.96
C ASN A 140 -11.13 -16.81 35.13
N GLY A 141 -12.07 -15.87 35.23
CA GLY A 141 -13.03 -15.72 36.33
C GLY A 141 -12.52 -14.81 37.45
N GLU A 142 -11.22 -14.83 37.71
CA GLU A 142 -10.56 -13.95 38.70
C GLU A 142 -10.01 -12.66 38.09
N ARG A 143 -10.15 -12.46 36.78
CA ARG A 143 -9.54 -11.34 36.03
C ARG A 143 -8.03 -11.21 36.27
N LYS A 144 -7.34 -12.35 36.41
CA LYS A 144 -5.87 -12.40 36.60
C LYS A 144 -5.15 -12.92 35.37
N ARG A 145 -5.81 -13.72 34.54
CA ARG A 145 -5.27 -14.32 33.31
C ARG A 145 -6.29 -14.27 32.20
N LEU A 146 -5.82 -14.47 30.97
CA LEU A 146 -6.67 -14.88 29.87
C LEU A 146 -7.15 -16.32 30.12
N GLY A 147 -8.45 -16.57 30.01
CA GLY A 147 -9.08 -17.86 30.29
C GLY A 147 -9.52 -18.63 29.04
N GLY A 148 -9.75 -17.94 27.91
CA GLY A 148 -10.14 -18.61 26.66
C GLY A 148 -10.13 -17.70 25.45
N ILE A 149 -10.00 -18.33 24.28
CA ILE A 149 -9.94 -17.72 22.95
C ILE A 149 -10.84 -18.54 22.03
N LYS A 150 -11.85 -17.91 21.45
CA LYS A 150 -12.73 -18.54 20.47
C LYS A 150 -12.88 -17.64 19.26
N PHE A 151 -12.72 -18.19 18.06
CA PHE A 151 -12.99 -17.44 16.85
C PHE A 151 -13.57 -18.30 15.74
N LYS A 152 -14.17 -17.60 14.77
CA LYS A 152 -14.63 -18.15 13.50
C LYS A 152 -14.06 -17.34 12.36
N THR A 153 -14.00 -17.96 11.18
CA THR A 153 -13.47 -17.32 9.97
C THR A 153 -14.50 -17.27 8.84
N ASN A 154 -14.20 -16.47 7.81
CA ASN A 154 -14.99 -16.35 6.59
C ASN A 154 -14.94 -17.60 5.69
N GLN A 155 -14.04 -18.55 5.96
CA GLN A 155 -13.88 -19.80 5.21
C GLN A 155 -14.36 -21.03 6.01
N GLY A 156 -15.23 -20.82 7.00
CA GLY A 156 -15.84 -21.90 7.81
C GLY A 156 -14.95 -22.40 8.96
N GLY A 157 -13.82 -21.74 9.19
CA GLY A 157 -12.94 -22.01 10.31
C GLY A 157 -13.60 -21.82 11.67
N ASN A 158 -13.24 -22.66 12.62
CA ASN A 158 -13.69 -22.57 14.00
C ASN A 158 -12.57 -23.06 14.92
N PHE A 159 -12.19 -22.23 15.88
CA PHE A 159 -11.13 -22.52 16.85
C PHE A 159 -11.61 -22.16 18.25
N PHE A 160 -11.32 -23.02 19.23
CA PHE A 160 -11.66 -22.75 20.61
C PHE A 160 -10.65 -23.38 21.56
N ALA A 161 -9.79 -22.54 22.13
CA ALA A 161 -8.88 -22.92 23.21
C ALA A 161 -9.32 -22.28 24.52
N LYS A 162 -9.30 -23.04 25.62
CA LYS A 162 -9.77 -22.57 26.93
C LYS A 162 -9.06 -23.28 28.08
N MET A 163 -9.12 -22.67 29.26
CA MET A 163 -8.73 -23.35 30.50
C MET A 163 -9.52 -24.64 30.72
N THR A 164 -8.88 -25.66 31.29
CA THR A 164 -9.39 -27.04 31.30
C THR A 164 -10.21 -27.41 32.53
N LYS A 165 -9.98 -26.75 33.68
CA LYS A 165 -10.60 -27.10 34.97
C LYS A 165 -11.74 -26.16 35.35
N ASN A 166 -11.51 -24.86 35.24
CA ASN A 166 -12.50 -23.86 35.60
C ASN A 166 -13.51 -23.63 34.46
N SER A 167 -14.76 -23.34 34.81
CA SER A 167 -15.76 -22.90 33.83
C SER A 167 -15.46 -21.48 33.34
N LEU A 168 -15.63 -21.24 32.04
CA LEU A 168 -15.47 -19.90 31.48
C LEU A 168 -16.53 -18.94 32.07
N PRO A 169 -16.12 -17.72 32.48
CA PRO A 169 -17.03 -16.69 32.97
C PRO A 169 -17.78 -16.02 31.79
N THR A 170 -18.10 -14.74 31.91
CA THR A 170 -18.76 -13.97 30.85
C THR A 170 -17.93 -13.92 29.58
N GLU A 171 -18.55 -14.29 28.46
CA GLU A 171 -17.99 -14.12 27.12
C GLU A 171 -17.86 -12.64 26.79
N ILE A 172 -16.70 -12.26 26.25
CA ILE A 172 -16.43 -10.89 25.79
C ILE A 172 -16.27 -10.94 24.27
N PRO A 173 -17.32 -10.62 23.50
CA PRO A 173 -17.24 -10.51 22.05
C PRO A 173 -16.37 -9.32 21.65
N MET A 174 -15.57 -9.49 20.60
CA MET A 174 -14.64 -8.49 20.09
C MET A 174 -15.14 -7.94 18.74
N ASP A 175 -14.95 -6.64 18.52
CA ASP A 175 -15.05 -6.05 17.19
C ASP A 175 -13.82 -6.45 16.37
N VAL A 176 -14.02 -7.30 15.36
CA VAL A 176 -12.95 -7.78 14.47
C VAL A 176 -12.65 -6.81 13.33
N GLY A 177 -13.37 -5.68 13.21
CA GLY A 177 -13.14 -4.68 12.16
C GLY A 177 -13.29 -5.27 10.76
N SER A 178 -12.19 -5.29 9.99
CA SER A 178 -12.13 -5.94 8.67
C SER A 178 -12.00 -7.46 8.73
N GLY A 179 -11.73 -8.03 9.91
CA GLY A 179 -11.37 -9.43 10.09
C GLY A 179 -9.89 -9.73 9.82
N TYR A 180 -9.13 -8.78 9.25
CA TYR A 180 -7.70 -8.92 8.99
C TYR A 180 -6.90 -8.67 10.29
N CYS A 181 -6.43 -9.75 10.89
CA CYS A 181 -5.66 -9.71 12.14
C CYS A 181 -4.19 -9.41 11.86
N LEU A 182 -3.69 -8.29 12.38
CA LEU A 182 -2.29 -7.89 12.28
C LEU A 182 -1.40 -8.60 13.30
N GLY A 183 -1.97 -9.33 14.26
CA GLY A 183 -1.25 -10.00 15.33
C GLY A 183 -1.89 -9.76 16.70
N VAL A 184 -1.09 -9.79 17.75
CA VAL A 184 -1.58 -9.66 19.14
C VAL A 184 -0.74 -8.72 19.98
N VAL A 185 -1.37 -8.21 21.02
CA VAL A 185 -0.74 -7.39 22.07
C VAL A 185 -1.23 -7.89 23.43
N GLY A 186 -0.39 -7.79 24.46
CA GLY A 186 -0.76 -8.33 25.75
C GLY A 186 0.33 -8.20 26.80
N ASN A 187 0.16 -8.95 27.90
CA ASN A 187 1.20 -9.19 28.87
C ASN A 187 1.35 -10.69 29.11
N ALA A 188 2.59 -11.15 29.32
CA ALA A 188 2.88 -12.53 29.65
C ALA A 188 4.04 -12.65 30.66
N GLY A 189 4.02 -13.73 31.42
CA GLY A 189 5.11 -14.19 32.28
C GLY A 189 5.21 -15.70 32.16
N ALA A 190 4.96 -16.41 33.26
CA ALA A 190 4.81 -17.88 33.22
C ALA A 190 3.54 -18.34 32.46
N ASP A 191 2.56 -17.45 32.33
CA ASP A 191 1.28 -17.66 31.67
C ASP A 191 0.93 -16.44 30.79
N ILE A 192 -0.21 -16.46 30.10
CA ILE A 192 -0.79 -15.28 29.46
C ILE A 192 -1.63 -14.49 30.47
N ASP A 193 -1.07 -13.39 30.98
CA ASP A 193 -1.76 -12.48 31.90
C ASP A 193 -2.95 -11.80 31.22
N ARG A 194 -2.73 -11.24 30.03
CA ARG A 194 -3.77 -10.64 29.21
C ARG A 194 -3.38 -10.64 27.75
N MET A 195 -4.36 -10.67 26.85
CA MET A 195 -4.10 -10.58 25.42
C MET A 195 -5.30 -9.98 24.68
N GLY A 196 -5.02 -9.28 23.58
CA GLY A 196 -5.98 -8.82 22.60
C GLY A 196 -5.44 -9.04 21.20
N PHE A 197 -6.34 -9.25 20.24
CA PHE A 197 -6.01 -9.36 18.83
C PHE A 197 -6.13 -7.98 18.20
N LEU A 198 -5.10 -7.55 17.48
CA LEU A 198 -5.06 -6.26 16.80
C LEU A 198 -5.61 -6.45 15.39
N PHE A 199 -6.80 -5.91 15.12
CA PHE A 199 -7.42 -5.96 13.81
C PHE A 199 -7.26 -4.65 13.08
N LEU A 200 -7.09 -4.72 11.76
CA LEU A 200 -7.31 -3.58 10.89
C LEU A 200 -8.81 -3.24 10.89
N SER A 201 -9.16 -1.99 11.14
CA SER A 201 -10.54 -1.51 11.07
C SER A 201 -11.12 -1.69 9.67
N ALA A 202 -12.44 -1.67 9.54
CA ALA A 202 -13.11 -1.88 8.25
C ALA A 202 -12.50 -0.99 7.15
N VAL A 203 -12.02 -1.61 6.07
CA VAL A 203 -11.27 -0.93 5.01
C VAL A 203 -12.24 -0.31 4.00
N GLN A 204 -11.93 0.92 3.58
CA GLN A 204 -12.59 1.63 2.49
C GLN A 204 -11.80 1.49 1.19
N SER A 205 -10.48 1.66 1.24
CA SER A 205 -9.58 1.50 0.09
C SER A 205 -8.16 1.16 0.53
N ALA A 206 -7.41 0.51 -0.37
CA ALA A 206 -5.98 0.26 -0.23
C ALA A 206 -5.28 0.65 -1.53
N VAL A 207 -4.27 1.51 -1.43
CA VAL A 207 -3.57 2.07 -2.61
C VAL A 207 -2.06 1.99 -2.41
N LEU A 208 -1.33 1.53 -3.41
CA LEU A 208 0.12 1.59 -3.50
C LEU A 208 0.48 2.91 -4.17
N THR A 209 1.21 3.76 -3.47
CA THR A 209 1.58 5.11 -3.93
C THR A 209 3.08 5.30 -3.80
N ASN A 210 3.59 6.46 -4.24
CA ASN A 210 5.02 6.81 -4.15
C ASN A 210 5.93 5.73 -4.75
N VAL A 211 5.47 5.09 -5.84
CA VAL A 211 6.20 4.00 -6.47
C VAL A 211 7.46 4.54 -7.13
N ASN A 212 8.58 3.93 -6.82
CA ASN A 212 9.88 4.24 -7.40
C ASN A 212 10.59 2.97 -7.87
N TYR A 213 11.41 3.10 -8.90
CA TYR A 213 12.20 2.01 -9.49
C TYR A 213 13.70 2.32 -9.35
N PRO A 214 14.34 1.97 -8.22
CA PRO A 214 15.65 2.49 -7.86
C PRO A 214 16.77 2.19 -8.87
N THR A 215 16.65 1.08 -9.61
CA THR A 215 17.67 0.62 -10.56
C THR A 215 17.36 0.96 -12.01
N ILE A 216 16.27 1.69 -12.29
CA ILE A 216 15.79 1.91 -13.66
C ILE A 216 16.80 2.68 -14.53
N HIS A 217 17.52 3.63 -13.95
CA HIS A 217 18.52 4.44 -14.66
C HIS A 217 19.78 3.66 -15.04
N GLN A 218 20.01 2.50 -14.41
CA GLN A 218 21.14 1.62 -14.70
C GLN A 218 20.75 0.52 -15.70
N LEU A 219 19.46 0.41 -16.04
CA LEU A 219 18.96 -0.66 -16.88
C LEU A 219 19.24 -0.35 -18.36
N ILE A 220 19.96 -1.26 -19.00
CA ILE A 220 20.03 -1.33 -20.46
C ILE A 220 18.89 -2.26 -20.91
N PRO A 221 17.85 -1.74 -21.59
CA PRO A 221 16.71 -2.55 -21.97
C PRO A 221 17.10 -3.59 -23.02
N LYS A 222 16.74 -4.85 -22.77
CA LYS A 222 16.85 -5.92 -23.77
C LYS A 222 15.59 -5.90 -24.63
N VAL A 223 15.72 -5.37 -25.84
CA VAL A 223 14.62 -5.29 -26.82
C VAL A 223 14.81 -6.41 -27.85
N THR A 224 13.79 -7.25 -27.99
CA THR A 224 13.71 -8.26 -29.05
C THR A 224 12.87 -7.69 -30.19
N MET A 225 13.45 -7.61 -31.39
CA MET A 225 12.70 -7.19 -32.57
C MET A 225 11.82 -8.35 -33.05
N GLU A 226 10.54 -8.07 -33.27
CA GLU A 226 9.58 -8.96 -33.88
C GLU A 226 9.26 -8.47 -35.30
N GLU A 227 9.42 -9.35 -36.29
CA GLU A 227 9.02 -9.06 -37.66
C GLU A 227 7.48 -9.08 -37.78
N ILE A 228 6.93 -8.01 -38.34
CA ILE A 228 5.50 -7.90 -38.66
C ILE A 228 5.28 -8.26 -40.13
N LYS A 229 6.11 -7.71 -41.02
CA LYS A 229 5.97 -7.88 -42.48
C LYS A 229 7.30 -7.59 -43.17
N SER A 230 7.66 -8.42 -44.14
CA SER A 230 8.76 -8.16 -45.09
C SER A 230 8.24 -8.21 -46.52
N VAL A 231 8.55 -7.22 -47.35
CA VAL A 231 8.11 -7.14 -48.75
C VAL A 231 9.16 -6.47 -49.64
N THR A 232 9.35 -7.01 -50.85
CA THR A 232 10.23 -6.42 -51.87
C THR A 232 9.40 -5.81 -52.99
N TYR A 233 9.66 -4.54 -53.31
CA TYR A 233 9.12 -3.88 -54.50
C TYR A 233 10.20 -3.72 -55.56
N ARG A 234 9.83 -3.93 -56.83
CA ARG A 234 10.74 -3.82 -57.98
C ARG A 234 10.18 -2.84 -59.00
N ASN A 235 10.98 -1.87 -59.40
CA ASN A 235 10.58 -0.89 -60.41
C ASN A 235 11.44 -1.03 -61.67
N ASN A 236 10.93 -1.79 -62.63
CA ASN A 236 11.56 -1.97 -63.94
C ASN A 236 11.37 -0.79 -64.90
N SER A 237 10.60 0.23 -64.52
CA SER A 237 10.31 1.39 -65.37
C SER A 237 11.42 2.44 -65.32
N SER A 238 11.29 3.49 -66.14
CA SER A 238 12.17 4.67 -66.12
C SER A 238 11.65 5.78 -65.20
N ALA A 239 10.47 5.63 -64.60
CA ALA A 239 9.85 6.63 -63.73
C ALA A 239 9.77 6.12 -62.28
N LYS A 240 9.80 7.04 -61.31
CA LYS A 240 9.67 6.72 -59.88
C LYS A 240 8.26 6.17 -59.60
N GLN A 241 8.17 5.14 -58.75
CA GLN A 241 6.89 4.58 -58.29
C GLN A 241 6.73 4.79 -56.78
N GLN A 242 5.48 4.82 -56.32
CA GLN A 242 5.12 4.88 -54.90
C GLN A 242 4.24 3.70 -54.54
N GLN A 243 4.52 3.10 -53.39
CA GLN A 243 3.78 1.96 -52.87
C GLN A 243 3.32 2.26 -51.45
N THR A 244 2.02 2.13 -51.19
CA THR A 244 1.46 2.26 -49.84
C THR A 244 1.48 0.90 -49.17
N ILE A 245 2.00 0.86 -47.94
CA ILE A 245 2.11 -0.34 -47.14
C ILE A 245 1.31 -0.14 -45.87
N GLU A 246 0.34 -1.02 -45.66
CA GLU A 246 -0.43 -1.12 -44.43
C GLU A 246 0.00 -2.38 -43.66
N SER A 247 0.10 -2.25 -42.35
CA SER A 247 0.43 -3.32 -41.42
C SER A 247 -0.25 -3.11 -40.07
N SER A 248 -0.52 -4.21 -39.39
CA SER A 248 -1.04 -4.18 -38.04
C SER A 248 -0.52 -5.34 -37.21
N LYS A 249 -0.40 -5.12 -35.90
CA LYS A 249 0.05 -6.12 -34.95
C LYS A 249 -0.71 -5.96 -33.65
N LYS A 250 -1.33 -7.05 -33.18
CA LYS A 250 -1.86 -7.12 -31.81
C LYS A 250 -0.69 -7.24 -30.83
N VAL A 251 -0.62 -6.33 -29.87
CA VAL A 251 0.37 -6.32 -28.78
C VAL A 251 -0.34 -6.45 -27.43
N THR A 252 0.36 -7.06 -26.47
CA THR A 252 -0.17 -7.27 -25.11
C THR A 252 0.81 -6.69 -24.10
N ASN A 253 0.53 -5.49 -23.63
CA ASN A 253 1.28 -4.84 -22.56
C ASN A 253 0.91 -5.48 -21.22
N LYS A 254 1.89 -5.66 -20.34
CA LYS A 254 1.67 -6.20 -19.00
C LYS A 254 2.38 -5.35 -17.97
N SER A 255 1.77 -5.20 -16.80
CA SER A 255 2.38 -4.58 -15.62
C SER A 255 1.92 -5.33 -14.37
N SER A 256 2.86 -5.62 -13.49
CA SER A 256 2.59 -6.34 -12.24
C SER A 256 3.53 -5.84 -11.15
N TRP A 257 2.98 -5.50 -9.98
CA TRP A 257 3.74 -5.16 -8.78
C TRP A 257 3.56 -6.27 -7.76
N SER A 258 4.63 -6.95 -7.38
CA SER A 258 4.53 -8.00 -6.36
C SER A 258 4.13 -7.43 -5.01
N MET A 259 3.23 -8.09 -4.29
CA MET A 259 2.80 -7.69 -2.95
C MET A 259 2.57 -8.95 -2.09
N SER A 260 2.47 -8.76 -0.76
CA SER A 260 2.08 -9.84 0.16
C SER A 260 0.79 -10.52 -0.29
N LYS A 261 0.86 -11.84 -0.51
CA LYS A 261 -0.29 -12.67 -0.92
C LYS A 261 -1.41 -12.66 0.12
N SER A 262 -1.07 -12.57 1.41
CA SER A 262 -2.09 -12.51 2.47
C SER A 262 -2.90 -11.22 2.35
N PHE A 263 -2.24 -10.10 2.06
CA PHE A 263 -2.89 -8.81 1.90
C PHE A 263 -3.76 -8.75 0.63
N THR A 264 -3.21 -9.16 -0.52
CA THR A 264 -3.93 -9.08 -1.82
C THR A 264 -5.05 -10.10 -1.97
N ALA A 265 -5.01 -11.20 -1.21
CA ALA A 265 -6.13 -12.14 -1.14
C ALA A 265 -7.30 -11.59 -0.32
N THR A 266 -7.05 -10.65 0.59
CA THR A 266 -8.09 -10.04 1.44
C THR A 266 -8.60 -8.71 0.86
N PHE A 267 -7.72 -7.90 0.28
CA PHE A 267 -8.05 -6.54 -0.17
C PHE A 267 -7.77 -6.38 -1.66
N SER A 268 -8.73 -5.77 -2.37
CA SER A 268 -8.47 -5.21 -3.70
C SER A 268 -7.60 -3.98 -3.55
N MET A 269 -6.52 -3.92 -4.33
CA MET A 269 -5.50 -2.88 -4.22
C MET A 269 -5.31 -2.17 -5.55
N ASP A 270 -5.39 -0.84 -5.51
CA ASP A 270 -5.02 0.01 -6.62
C ASP A 270 -3.54 0.40 -6.53
N VAL A 271 -2.91 0.64 -7.67
CA VAL A 271 -1.55 1.12 -7.80
C VAL A 271 -1.58 2.48 -8.48
N LYS A 272 -1.08 3.51 -7.81
CA LYS A 272 -0.89 4.85 -8.33
C LYS A 272 0.59 5.06 -8.63
N ALA A 273 0.96 4.90 -9.88
CA ALA A 273 2.37 4.89 -10.32
C ALA A 273 2.50 5.31 -11.79
N GLY A 274 3.73 5.65 -12.20
CA GLY A 274 4.10 5.65 -13.61
C GLY A 274 4.59 4.25 -14.03
N ILE A 275 4.29 3.82 -15.26
CA ILE A 275 4.73 2.52 -15.79
C ILE A 275 6.03 2.69 -16.59
N PRO A 276 7.07 1.86 -16.36
CA PRO A 276 8.26 1.82 -17.20
C PRO A 276 7.93 1.53 -18.67
N GLY A 277 8.42 2.38 -19.56
CA GLY A 277 8.31 2.27 -21.02
C GLY A 277 9.68 2.29 -21.69
N ILE A 278 9.69 2.15 -23.02
CA ILE A 278 10.90 2.21 -23.83
C ILE A 278 10.75 3.25 -24.91
N LEU A 279 11.87 3.94 -25.18
CA LEU A 279 12.01 4.90 -26.24
C LEU A 279 13.26 4.60 -27.07
N GLU A 280 13.14 4.59 -28.39
CA GLU A 280 14.29 4.54 -29.30
C GLU A 280 14.95 5.92 -29.37
N VAL A 281 16.28 5.95 -29.23
CA VAL A 281 17.15 7.13 -29.31
C VAL A 281 18.29 6.86 -30.28
N SER A 282 19.04 7.87 -30.68
CA SER A 282 20.13 7.73 -31.67
C SER A 282 21.19 6.70 -31.29
N THR A 283 21.38 6.43 -30.00
CA THR A 283 22.35 5.45 -29.47
C THR A 283 21.74 4.08 -29.15
N GLY A 284 20.49 3.82 -29.52
CA GLY A 284 19.79 2.55 -29.26
C GLY A 284 18.48 2.74 -28.49
N PHE A 285 18.28 2.02 -27.40
CA PHE A 285 17.05 2.10 -26.60
C PHE A 285 17.31 2.70 -25.22
N SER A 286 16.37 3.52 -24.75
CA SER A 286 16.37 4.11 -23.41
C SER A 286 15.08 3.76 -22.68
N VAL A 287 15.14 3.73 -21.34
CA VAL A 287 13.98 3.48 -20.49
C VAL A 287 13.43 4.82 -20.00
N SER A 288 12.10 4.95 -20.01
CA SER A 288 11.39 6.10 -19.48
C SER A 288 10.31 5.65 -18.49
N ILE A 289 9.83 6.56 -17.65
CA ILE A 289 8.68 6.31 -16.77
C ILE A 289 7.52 7.14 -17.33
N GLY A 290 6.39 6.48 -17.61
CA GLY A 290 5.18 7.16 -18.05
C GLY A 290 4.56 8.04 -16.96
N SER A 291 3.60 8.88 -17.37
CA SER A 291 2.83 9.70 -16.43
C SER A 291 2.12 8.83 -15.38
N GLU A 292 2.02 9.35 -14.16
CA GLU A 292 1.33 8.67 -13.08
C GLU A 292 -0.17 8.51 -13.39
N SER A 293 -0.69 7.30 -13.22
CA SER A 293 -2.11 6.98 -13.29
C SER A 293 -2.45 5.88 -12.29
N THR A 294 -3.73 5.46 -12.25
CA THR A 294 -4.23 4.40 -11.37
C THR A 294 -4.44 3.11 -12.15
N TYR A 295 -3.94 2.01 -11.60
CA TYR A 295 -4.00 0.67 -12.18
C TYR A 295 -4.40 -0.37 -11.13
N GLY A 296 -4.78 -1.56 -11.57
CA GLY A 296 -4.77 -2.73 -10.68
C GLY A 296 -3.34 -3.21 -10.41
N LEU A 297 -3.18 -4.04 -9.38
CA LEU A 297 -1.89 -4.66 -9.04
C LEU A 297 -1.30 -5.50 -10.20
N GLU A 298 -2.19 -6.11 -11.00
CA GLU A 298 -1.88 -6.74 -12.27
C GLU A 298 -2.72 -6.08 -13.35
N LEU A 299 -2.05 -5.68 -14.44
CA LEU A 299 -2.65 -5.07 -15.61
C LEU A 299 -2.21 -5.84 -16.84
N THR A 300 -3.19 -6.18 -17.69
CA THR A 300 -2.96 -6.63 -19.05
C THR A 300 -3.77 -5.73 -19.97
N ASP A 301 -3.09 -5.07 -20.89
CA ASP A 301 -3.69 -4.19 -21.88
C ASP A 301 -3.37 -4.73 -23.27
N GLU A 302 -4.41 -5.06 -24.03
CA GLU A 302 -4.30 -5.56 -25.40
C GLU A 302 -4.74 -4.48 -26.37
N ARG A 303 -3.84 -4.11 -27.28
CA ARG A 303 -4.12 -3.12 -28.32
C ARG A 303 -3.60 -3.58 -29.67
N THR A 304 -4.23 -3.09 -30.73
CA THR A 304 -3.77 -3.33 -32.10
C THR A 304 -3.00 -2.10 -32.56
N GLU A 305 -1.69 -2.24 -32.70
CA GLU A 305 -0.87 -1.23 -33.36
C GLU A 305 -1.07 -1.30 -34.86
N THR A 306 -1.21 -0.15 -35.50
CA THR A 306 -1.38 -0.04 -36.95
C THR A 306 -0.36 0.94 -37.52
N LEU A 307 0.11 0.65 -38.73
CA LEU A 307 1.02 1.50 -39.48
C LEU A 307 0.51 1.60 -40.93
N SER A 308 0.51 2.81 -41.46
CA SER A 308 0.37 3.09 -42.89
C SER A 308 1.53 3.99 -43.32
N THR A 309 2.33 3.53 -44.28
CA THR A 309 3.49 4.27 -44.79
C THR A 309 3.58 4.18 -46.31
N THR A 310 4.20 5.17 -46.93
CA THR A 310 4.45 5.19 -48.38
C THR A 310 5.93 5.03 -48.64
N VAL A 311 6.29 4.06 -49.47
CA VAL A 311 7.67 3.78 -49.88
C VAL A 311 7.86 4.17 -51.34
N ASP A 312 8.90 4.97 -51.57
CA ASP A 312 9.35 5.34 -52.91
C ASP A 312 10.23 4.24 -53.50
N VAL A 313 9.93 3.80 -54.71
CA VAL A 313 10.71 2.79 -55.45
C VAL A 313 11.32 3.46 -56.70
N PRO A 314 12.62 3.81 -56.68
CA PRO A 314 13.25 4.53 -57.79
C PRO A 314 13.30 3.73 -59.10
N PRO A 315 13.48 4.39 -60.26
CA PRO A 315 13.64 3.72 -61.54
C PRO A 315 14.78 2.72 -61.53
N LYS A 316 14.56 1.54 -62.10
CA LYS A 316 15.56 0.46 -62.24
C LYS A 316 16.16 -0.03 -60.91
N LYS A 317 15.42 0.12 -59.80
CA LYS A 317 15.81 -0.34 -58.46
C LYS A 317 14.81 -1.34 -57.89
N LYS A 318 15.26 -2.07 -56.87
CA LYS A 318 14.39 -2.77 -55.94
C LYS A 318 14.55 -2.20 -54.53
N VAL A 319 13.47 -2.20 -53.78
CA VAL A 319 13.44 -1.74 -52.38
C VAL A 319 12.86 -2.87 -51.54
N ASP A 320 13.67 -3.39 -50.64
CA ASP A 320 13.24 -4.31 -49.59
C ASP A 320 12.73 -3.49 -48.41
N VAL A 321 11.56 -3.84 -47.88
CA VAL A 321 10.91 -3.15 -46.77
C VAL A 321 10.65 -4.15 -45.66
N ASP A 322 11.26 -3.92 -44.51
CA ASP A 322 11.09 -4.70 -43.30
C ASP A 322 10.36 -3.86 -42.25
N ILE A 323 9.22 -4.35 -41.78
CA ILE A 323 8.39 -3.72 -40.76
C ILE A 323 8.50 -4.54 -39.49
N ASN A 324 9.01 -3.91 -38.43
CA ASN A 324 9.34 -4.57 -37.18
C ASN A 324 8.74 -3.82 -35.98
N ILE A 325 8.64 -4.50 -34.84
CA ILE A 325 8.30 -3.88 -33.56
C ILE A 325 9.21 -4.42 -32.46
N GLY A 326 9.73 -3.55 -31.60
CA GLY A 326 10.57 -3.95 -30.48
C GLY A 326 9.70 -4.37 -29.30
N ARG A 327 9.91 -5.57 -28.77
CA ARG A 327 9.31 -6.05 -27.52
C ARG A 327 10.35 -6.04 -26.41
N ALA A 328 9.97 -5.56 -25.23
CA ALA A 328 10.83 -5.64 -24.07
C ALA A 328 10.13 -6.11 -22.81
N THR A 329 10.94 -6.65 -21.91
CA THR A 329 10.50 -7.18 -20.63
C THR A 329 11.26 -6.49 -19.51
N PHE A 330 10.55 -6.04 -18.50
CA PHE A 330 11.11 -5.48 -17.29
C PHE A 330 11.01 -6.49 -16.15
N ASP A 331 12.10 -6.60 -15.39
CA ASP A 331 12.15 -7.28 -14.11
C ASP A 331 12.98 -6.39 -13.17
N LEU A 332 12.30 -5.49 -12.45
CA LEU A 332 12.92 -4.40 -11.69
C LEU A 332 12.46 -4.39 -10.23
N PRO A 333 13.35 -4.15 -9.25
CA PRO A 333 12.91 -3.84 -7.90
C PRO A 333 12.12 -2.53 -7.89
N TYR A 334 11.10 -2.45 -7.03
CA TYR A 334 10.37 -1.23 -6.74
C TYR A 334 10.28 -0.99 -5.23
N THR A 335 10.12 0.28 -4.85
CA THR A 335 9.72 0.71 -3.50
C THR A 335 8.43 1.51 -3.59
N GLY A 336 7.65 1.58 -2.52
CA GLY A 336 6.49 2.46 -2.45
C GLY A 336 5.85 2.48 -1.07
N THR A 337 4.77 3.25 -0.94
CA THR A 337 4.00 3.38 0.30
C THR A 337 2.63 2.75 0.12
N VAL A 338 2.29 1.76 0.96
CA VAL A 338 0.93 1.25 1.06
C VAL A 338 0.12 2.18 1.95
N LYS A 339 -1.00 2.70 1.41
CA LYS A 339 -1.94 3.55 2.13
C LYS A 339 -3.30 2.88 2.20
N ILE A 340 -3.72 2.55 3.42
CA ILE A 340 -5.02 1.93 3.71
C ILE A 340 -5.90 2.97 4.37
N THR A 341 -7.01 3.32 3.73
CA THR A 341 -8.02 4.21 4.31
C THR A 341 -9.14 3.37 4.88
N CYS A 342 -9.45 3.54 6.17
CA CYS A 342 -10.54 2.85 6.84
C CYS A 342 -11.86 3.61 6.69
N LYS A 343 -12.99 2.92 6.81
CA LYS A 343 -14.35 3.50 6.74
C LYS A 343 -14.63 4.55 7.82
N ASN A 344 -13.88 4.52 8.92
CA ASN A 344 -13.93 5.52 9.99
C ASN A 344 -13.05 6.76 9.70
N GLY A 345 -12.48 6.88 8.49
CA GLY A 345 -11.65 8.01 8.04
C GLY A 345 -10.19 7.95 8.50
N SER A 346 -9.82 7.00 9.35
CA SER A 346 -8.42 6.81 9.77
C SER A 346 -7.60 6.13 8.67
N VAL A 347 -6.27 6.26 8.75
CA VAL A 347 -5.35 5.76 7.72
C VAL A 347 -4.22 4.96 8.38
N LEU A 348 -3.90 3.81 7.82
CA LEU A 348 -2.67 3.06 8.09
C LEU A 348 -1.74 3.18 6.88
N GLU A 349 -0.51 3.63 7.10
CA GLU A 349 0.51 3.75 6.05
C GLU A 349 1.79 3.02 6.46
N TYR A 350 2.42 2.35 5.51
CA TYR A 350 3.73 1.75 5.69
C TYR A 350 4.49 1.65 4.36
N GLU A 351 5.81 1.68 4.46
CA GLU A 351 6.70 1.48 3.33
C GLU A 351 6.76 0.00 2.94
N THR A 352 6.86 -0.25 1.63
CA THR A 352 6.97 -1.58 1.05
C THR A 352 8.01 -1.59 -0.07
N ASN A 353 8.45 -2.80 -0.41
CA ASN A 353 9.30 -3.06 -1.56
C ASN A 353 8.89 -4.38 -2.20
N GLY A 354 9.26 -4.55 -3.46
CA GLY A 354 8.98 -5.77 -4.20
C GLY A 354 9.58 -5.73 -5.59
N GLN A 355 9.08 -6.60 -6.45
CA GLN A 355 9.47 -6.74 -7.84
C GLN A 355 8.35 -6.28 -8.77
N TYR A 356 8.69 -5.41 -9.71
CA TYR A 356 7.86 -5.03 -10.84
C TYR A 356 8.22 -5.89 -12.04
N LYS A 357 7.19 -6.45 -12.69
CA LYS A 357 7.33 -7.16 -13.96
C LYS A 357 6.49 -6.49 -15.02
N GLY A 358 7.12 -6.16 -16.14
CA GLY A 358 6.50 -5.44 -17.24
C GLY A 358 6.74 -6.08 -18.59
N VAL A 359 5.80 -5.93 -19.50
CA VAL A 359 6.00 -6.15 -20.94
C VAL A 359 5.52 -4.90 -21.65
N THR A 360 6.38 -4.34 -22.50
CA THR A 360 6.07 -3.16 -23.31
C THR A 360 6.59 -3.34 -24.73
N TYR A 361 6.10 -2.51 -25.63
CA TYR A 361 6.48 -2.49 -27.04
C TYR A 361 6.90 -1.08 -27.45
N THR A 362 7.84 -0.99 -28.39
CA THR A 362 8.15 0.24 -29.10
C THR A 362 7.04 0.56 -30.10
N ASP A 363 7.14 1.72 -30.74
CA ASP A 363 6.38 1.97 -31.96
C ASP A 363 6.82 1.03 -33.10
N ILE A 364 5.95 0.85 -34.10
CA ILE A 364 6.28 0.08 -35.30
C ILE A 364 7.36 0.84 -36.09
N LYS A 365 8.43 0.13 -36.46
CA LYS A 365 9.56 0.63 -37.24
C LYS A 365 9.53 0.09 -38.66
N VAL A 366 9.94 0.93 -39.61
CA VAL A 366 10.08 0.59 -41.03
C VAL A 366 11.52 0.79 -41.43
N ASP A 367 12.17 -0.27 -41.87
CA ASP A 367 13.51 -0.24 -42.44
C ASP A 367 13.42 -0.52 -43.94
N THR A 368 14.05 0.33 -44.75
CA THR A 368 14.08 0.15 -46.21
C THR A 368 15.51 0.00 -46.72
N LYS A 369 15.70 -0.94 -47.64
CA LYS A 369 16.99 -1.19 -48.29
C LYS A 369 16.84 -1.14 -49.80
N GLU A 370 17.43 -0.12 -50.41
CA GLU A 370 17.51 -0.01 -51.86
C GLU A 370 18.67 -0.85 -52.40
N SER A 371 18.45 -1.52 -53.53
CA SER A 371 19.51 -2.16 -54.30
C SER A 371 19.20 -2.14 -55.80
N ASP A 372 20.23 -2.39 -56.61
CA ASP A 372 20.06 -2.59 -58.05
C ASP A 372 19.26 -3.87 -58.32
N LEU A 373 18.51 -3.84 -59.42
CA LEU A 373 17.59 -4.92 -59.84
C LEU A 373 18.30 -6.27 -60.00
#